data_AF-W0UA63-F1
#
_entry.id   AF-W0UA63-F1
#
_cell.length_a   1.000
_cell.length_b   1.000
_cell.length_c   1.000
_cell.angle_alpha   90.00
_cell.angle_beta   90.00
_cell.angle_gamma   90.00
#
_symmetry.space_group_name_H-M   'P 1'
#
loop_
_entity.id
_entity.type
_entity.pdbx_description
1 polymer ?
#
loop_
_entity_poly.entity_id
_entity_poly.type
_entity_poly.pdbx_seq_one_letter_code
_entity_poly.pdbx_strand_id
1 'polypeptide(L)' 'QAWAITVPLFAAMTAWLGWWALPFMIVQGAYGGSLLEVVNYLEHYGLRRQKKADGSYERCQPHHSWNSNHTATNIFLYHL' A
#
# COMPACT_ATOMS: atom_id res chain seq x y z
N GLN A 1 -4.74 -2.70 15.09
CA GLN A 1 -6.21 -2.84 15.29
C GLN A 1 -6.99 -2.93 13.98
N ALA A 2 -6.45 -2.57 12.81
CA ALA A 2 -7.18 -2.57 11.52
C ALA A 2 -7.83 -3.91 11.11
N TRP A 3 -7.23 -5.05 11.46
CA TRP A 3 -7.71 -6.39 11.08
C TRP A 3 -8.96 -6.85 11.85
N ALA A 4 -9.26 -6.25 13.01
CA ALA A 4 -10.36 -6.71 13.86
C ALA A 4 -11.74 -6.50 13.24
N ILE A 5 -11.87 -5.52 12.32
CA ILE A 5 -13.14 -5.19 11.65
C ILE A 5 -13.39 -6.10 10.45
N THR A 6 -12.35 -6.72 9.88
CA THR A 6 -12.47 -7.56 8.68
C THR A 6 -13.38 -8.77 8.91
N VAL A 7 -13.23 -9.45 10.06
CA VAL A 7 -14.01 -10.65 10.39
C VAL A 7 -15.52 -10.36 10.51
N PRO A 8 -15.98 -9.40 11.35
CA PRO A 8 -17.40 -9.11 11.45
C PRO A 8 -17.98 -8.55 10.14
N LEU A 9 -17.21 -7.76 9.38
CA LEU A 9 -17.65 -7.25 8.08
C LEU A 9 -17.89 -8.37 7.07
N PHE A 10 -16.94 -9.30 6.92
CA PHE A 10 -17.07 -10.44 6.00
C PHE A 10 -18.21 -11.36 6.41
N ALA A 11 -18.40 -11.61 7.71
CA ALA A 11 -19.51 -12.40 8.22
C ALA A 11 -20.87 -11.74 7.91
N ALA A 12 -21.01 -10.42 8.15
CA ALA A 12 -22.23 -9.68 7.87
C ALA A 12 -22.56 -9.66 6.37
N MET A 13 -21.56 -9.42 5.51
CA MET A 13 -21.74 -9.44 4.05
C MET A 13 -22.11 -10.83 3.53
N THR A 14 -21.49 -11.89 4.05
CA THR A 14 -21.82 -13.27 3.68
C THR A 14 -23.23 -13.66 4.12
N ALA A 15 -23.65 -13.23 5.32
CA ALA A 15 -25.01 -13.47 5.80
C ALA A 15 -26.07 -12.75 4.95
N TRP A 16 -25.76 -11.56 4.44
CA TRP A 16 -26.68 -10.77 3.61
C TRP A 16 -26.71 -11.23 2.13
N LEU A 17 -25.54 -11.37 1.50
CA LEU A 17 -25.40 -11.62 0.06
C LEU A 17 -25.21 -13.11 -0.28
N GLY A 18 -25.06 -13.95 0.74
CA GLY A 18 -24.86 -15.39 0.61
C GLY A 18 -23.38 -15.80 0.48
N TRP A 19 -23.15 -17.11 0.50
CA TRP A 19 -21.82 -17.72 0.49
C TRP A 19 -20.98 -17.35 -0.75
N TRP A 20 -21.63 -17.06 -1.88
CA TRP A 20 -20.95 -16.65 -3.12
C TRP A 20 -20.25 -15.29 -3.05
N ALA A 21 -20.59 -14.44 -2.06
CA ALA A 21 -19.90 -13.18 -1.85
C ALA A 21 -18.47 -13.38 -1.29
N LEU A 22 -18.22 -14.45 -0.51
CA LEU A 22 -16.91 -14.72 0.09
C LEU A 22 -15.76 -14.79 -0.91
N PRO A 23 -15.80 -15.60 -1.98
CA PRO A 23 -14.69 -15.68 -2.92
C PRO A 23 -14.39 -14.33 -3.58
N PHE A 24 -15.42 -13.55 -3.93
CA PHE A 24 -15.24 -12.19 -4.44
C PHE A 24 -14.54 -11.30 -3.41
N MET A 25 -14.97 -11.39 -2.15
CA MET A 25 -14.39 -10.58 -1.07
C MET A 25 -12.95 -10.94 -0.73
N ILE A 26 -12.56 -12.19 -0.90
CA ILE A 26 -11.18 -12.64 -0.73
C ILE A 26 -10.32 -12.12 -1.88
N VAL A 27 -10.78 -12.30 -3.12
CA VAL A 27 -10.04 -11.86 -4.32
C VAL A 27 -9.85 -10.35 -4.34
N GLN A 28 -10.89 -9.57 -4.03
CA GLN A 28 -10.78 -8.10 -3.98
C GLN A 28 -9.77 -7.64 -2.91
N GLY A 29 -9.71 -8.35 -1.77
CA GLY A 29 -8.82 -8.03 -0.65
C GLY A 29 -7.37 -8.35 -0.99
N ALA A 30 -7.12 -9.50 -1.61
CA ALA A 30 -5.82 -9.87 -2.14
C ALA A 30 -5.34 -8.87 -3.21
N TYR A 31 -6.23 -8.48 -4.13
CA TYR A 31 -5.94 -7.49 -5.16
C TYR A 31 -5.59 -6.12 -4.55
N GLY A 32 -6.43 -5.59 -3.65
CA GLY A 32 -6.17 -4.34 -2.95
C GLY A 32 -4.86 -4.36 -2.14
N GLY A 33 -4.59 -5.45 -1.44
CA GLY A 33 -3.33 -5.65 -0.71
C GLY A 33 -2.11 -5.66 -1.62
N SER A 34 -2.17 -6.39 -2.73
CA SER A 34 -1.08 -6.42 -3.72
C SER A 34 -0.84 -5.05 -4.36
N LEU A 35 -1.89 -4.26 -4.59
CA LEU A 35 -1.75 -2.91 -5.13
C LEU A 35 -1.07 -1.98 -4.12
N LEU A 36 -1.41 -2.06 -2.84
CA LEU A 36 -0.71 -1.32 -1.78
C LEU A 36 0.76 -1.72 -1.70
N GLU A 37 1.08 -3.01 -1.86
CA GLU A 37 2.47 -3.50 -1.88
C GLU A 37 3.23 -3.00 -3.11
N VAL A 38 2.61 -3.02 -4.30
CA VAL A 38 3.20 -2.47 -5.53
C VAL A 38 3.43 -0.97 -5.39
N VAL A 39 2.47 -0.21 -4.84
CA VAL A 39 2.64 1.22 -4.59
C VAL A 39 3.76 1.45 -3.58
N ASN A 40 3.82 0.69 -2.48
CA ASN A 40 4.90 0.78 -1.50
C ASN A 40 6.27 0.44 -2.10
N TYR A 41 6.31 -0.56 -2.99
CA TYR A 41 7.51 -0.94 -3.72
C TYR A 41 7.95 0.15 -4.70
N LEU A 42 7.02 0.70 -5.48
CA LEU A 42 7.28 1.83 -6.38
C LEU A 42 7.70 3.08 -5.61
N GLU A 43 7.08 3.32 -4.45
CA GLU A 43 7.43 4.41 -3.57
C GLU A 43 8.87 4.26 -3.07
N HIS A 44 9.32 3.07 -2.68
CA HIS A 44 10.66 2.88 -2.12
C HIS A 44 11.76 2.59 -3.15
N TYR A 45 11.41 2.01 -4.31
CA TYR A 45 12.36 1.47 -5.28
C TYR A 45 12.12 1.93 -6.73
N GLY A 46 11.05 2.66 -7.00
CA GLY A 46 10.66 3.09 -8.36
C GLY A 46 11.57 4.14 -8.97
N LEU A 47 12.36 4.88 -8.18
CA LEU A 47 13.29 5.88 -8.71
C LEU A 47 14.63 5.23 -9.08
N ARG A 48 15.00 5.35 -10.35
CA ARG A 48 16.22 4.81 -10.93
C ARG A 48 17.43 5.45 -10.23
N ARG A 49 18.18 4.65 -9.46
CA ARG A 49 19.43 5.09 -8.83
C ARG A 49 20.40 5.57 -9.91
N GLN A 50 20.96 6.77 -9.77
CA GLN A 50 21.98 7.23 -10.70
C GLN A 50 23.23 6.34 -10.58
N LYS A 51 23.76 5.95 -11.73
CA LYS A 51 25.02 5.21 -11.82
C LYS A 51 26.12 6.24 -11.88
N LYS A 52 27.01 6.23 -10.89
CA LYS A 52 28.17 7.13 -10.84
C LYS A 52 29.14 6.81 -11.99
N ALA A 53 30.00 7.78 -12.30
CA ALA A 53 31.02 7.63 -13.35
C ALA A 53 32.01 6.47 -13.10
N ASP A 54 32.12 6.01 -11.85
CA ASP A 54 32.91 4.85 -11.42
C ASP A 54 32.17 3.49 -11.59
N GLY A 55 30.92 3.52 -12.06
CA GLY A 55 30.09 2.34 -12.27
C GLY A 55 29.32 1.85 -11.04
N SER A 56 29.52 2.47 -9.87
CA SER A 56 28.78 2.17 -8.64
C SER A 56 27.39 2.84 -8.62
N TYR A 57 26.42 2.22 -7.95
CA TYR A 57 25.11 2.84 -7.71
C TYR A 57 25.15 3.71 -6.46
N GLU A 58 24.46 4.85 -6.51
CA GLU A 58 24.31 5.71 -5.33
C GLU A 58 23.65 4.97 -4.15
N ARG A 59 24.01 5.39 -2.92
CA ARG A 59 23.36 4.91 -1.70
C ARG A 59 21.87 5.31 -1.73
N CYS A 60 21.02 4.44 -1.19
CA CYS A 60 19.60 4.77 -0.97
C CYS A 60 19.49 6.05 -0.15
N GLN A 61 18.83 7.06 -0.69
CA GLN A 61 18.56 8.33 -0.03
C GLN A 61 17.06 8.61 -0.08
N PRO A 62 16.51 9.45 0.82
CA PRO A 62 15.07 9.72 0.93
C PRO A 62 14.42 10.31 -0.34
N HIS A 63 15.20 10.87 -1.26
CA HIS A 63 14.71 11.38 -2.54
C HIS A 63 14.61 10.29 -3.63
N HIS A 64 15.16 9.10 -3.38
CA HIS A 64 14.94 7.90 -4.21
C HIS A 64 13.66 7.16 -3.84
N SER A 65 12.95 7.65 -2.82
CA SER A 65 11.56 7.28 -2.60
C SER A 65 10.63 8.37 -3.11
N TRP A 66 9.54 8.01 -3.79
CA TRP A 66 8.40 8.91 -4.04
C TRP A 66 7.61 9.09 -2.73
N ASN A 67 8.30 9.53 -1.68
CA ASN A 67 7.68 9.94 -0.44
C ASN A 67 7.68 11.48 -0.46
N SER A 68 6.53 12.05 -0.77
CA SER A 68 6.31 13.47 -0.62
C SER A 68 6.21 13.76 0.87
N ASN A 69 7.36 13.97 1.54
CA ASN A 69 7.41 14.53 2.91
C ASN A 69 6.98 16.02 2.90
N HIS A 70 5.88 16.35 2.23
CA HIS A 70 5.24 17.65 2.37
C HIS A 70 4.37 17.60 3.63
N THR A 71 4.92 18.17 4.71
CA THR A 71 4.25 18.48 5.98
C THR A 71 2.84 19.10 5.79
N ALA A 72 2.60 19.78 4.67
CA ALA A 72 1.31 20.36 4.32
C ALA A 72 0.18 19.33 4.11
N THR A 73 0.47 18.14 3.54
CA THR A 73 -0.54 17.10 3.32
C THR A 73 -0.83 16.31 4.60
N ASN A 74 0.18 16.17 5.47
CA ASN A 74 0.05 15.50 6.77
C ASN A 74 -0.83 16.29 7.76
N ILE A 75 -0.83 17.62 7.67
CA ILE A 75 -1.74 18.48 8.46
C ILE A 75 -3.20 18.34 8.00
N PHE A 76 -3.44 18.10 6.71
CA PHE A 76 -4.81 18.01 6.16
C PHE A 76 -5.42 16.60 6.29
N LEU A 77 -4.61 15.55 6.33
CA LEU A 77 -5.07 14.15 6.32
C LEU A 77 -5.09 13.45 7.69
N TYR A 78 -4.99 14.18 8.80
CA TYR A 78 -5.24 13.70 10.16
C TYR A 78 -4.30 12.55 10.60
N HIS A 79 -3.51 12.82 11.64
CA HIS A 79 -2.80 11.78 12.40
C HIS A 79 -3.72 10.58 12.70
N LEU A 80 -3.28 9.40 12.27
CA LEU A 80 -3.74 8.10 12.74
C LEU A 80 -2.53 7.20 12.97
#